data_AF-A0A1Q7MHZ9-F1
#
_entry.id   AF-A0A1Q7MHZ9-F1
#
_cell.length_a   1.000
_cell.length_b   1.000
_cell.length_c   1.000
_cell.angle_alpha   90.00
_cell.angle_beta   90.00
_cell.angle_gamma   90.00
#
_symmetry.space_group_name_H-M   'P 1'
#
loop_
_entity.id
_entity.type
_entity.pdbx_description
1 polymer ?
#
loop_
_entity_poly.entity_id
_entity_poly.type
_entity_poly.pdbx_seq_one_letter_code
_entity_poly.pdbx_strand_id
1 'polypeptide(L)'
;MRTNQPLTVILDTSFLIAMLEQRRDIDEEVRDLIKGPVRVATLDMVERELQRLGRTRSSKTGGLAGAALELLKSRKYPIFASGVDTSDTDAAILSFSLTKNEPLAVATVDRKLRTALAKLGLPVICPMRRRGLLISKKVSPSST
;
A
#
# COMPACT_ATOMS: atom_id res chain seq x y z
N MET A 1 -16.91 -15.27 -20.17
CA MET A 1 -16.85 -15.10 -18.70
C MET A 1 -15.92 -13.94 -18.38
N ARG A 2 -16.43 -12.80 -17.89
CA ARG A 2 -15.55 -11.73 -17.38
C ARG A 2 -15.38 -11.98 -15.89
N THR A 3 -14.17 -12.27 -15.45
CA THR A 3 -13.83 -12.45 -14.03
C THR A 3 -13.84 -11.07 -13.35
N ASN A 4 -14.61 -10.92 -12.27
CA ASN A 4 -14.58 -9.70 -11.46
C ASN A 4 -13.24 -9.67 -10.70
N GLN A 5 -12.22 -9.03 -11.28
CA GLN A 5 -10.89 -9.02 -10.67
C GLN A 5 -10.89 -8.11 -9.43
N PRO A 6 -10.34 -8.58 -8.28
CA PRO A 6 -10.25 -7.76 -7.09
C PRO A 6 -9.35 -6.55 -7.33
N LEU A 7 -9.74 -5.39 -6.84
CA LEU A 7 -8.85 -4.22 -6.80
C LEU A 7 -7.68 -4.54 -5.86
N THR A 8 -6.46 -4.44 -6.38
CA THR A 8 -5.26 -4.65 -5.56
C THR A 8 -4.82 -3.35 -4.92
N VAL A 9 -4.74 -3.31 -3.60
CA VAL A 9 -4.20 -2.17 -2.85
C VAL A 9 -2.78 -2.50 -2.43
N ILE A 10 -1.80 -1.79 -3.03
CA ILE A 10 -0.39 -1.91 -2.68
C ILE A 10 -0.07 -0.96 -1.53
N LEU A 11 0.35 -1.51 -0.40
CA LEU A 11 0.75 -0.76 0.78
C LEU A 11 2.22 -0.33 0.66
N ASP A 12 2.49 0.95 0.88
CA ASP A 12 3.83 1.52 1.03
C ASP A 12 4.26 1.54 2.53
N THR A 13 5.57 1.61 2.79
CA THR A 13 6.19 1.73 4.12
C THR A 13 5.56 2.88 4.91
N SER A 14 5.45 4.05 4.29
CA SER A 14 4.96 5.27 4.93
C SER A 14 3.49 5.13 5.39
N PHE A 15 2.66 4.44 4.61
CA PHE A 15 1.26 4.19 4.93
C PHE A 15 1.11 3.20 6.08
N LEU A 16 1.85 2.09 6.04
CA LEU A 16 1.86 1.09 7.13
C LEU A 16 2.21 1.73 8.47
N ILE A 17 3.28 2.53 8.49
CA ILE A 17 3.72 3.24 9.70
C ILE A 17 2.63 4.21 10.19
N ALA A 18 2.05 5.02 9.29
CA ALA A 18 1.03 6.00 9.65
C ALA A 18 -0.24 5.36 10.21
N MET A 19 -0.70 4.25 9.63
CA MET A 19 -1.90 3.54 10.10
C MET A 19 -1.69 2.91 11.48
N LEU A 20 -0.52 2.32 11.71
CA LEU A 20 -0.16 1.76 13.02
C LEU A 20 0.00 2.84 14.09
N GLU A 21 0.63 3.97 13.74
CA GLU A 21 0.78 5.11 14.65
C GLU A 21 -0.59 5.65 15.10
N GLN A 22 -1.56 5.69 14.19
CA GLN A 22 -2.93 6.10 14.44
C GLN A 22 -3.80 4.99 15.03
N ARG A 23 -3.27 3.77 15.19
CA ARG A 23 -3.98 2.58 15.70
C ARG A 23 -5.24 2.24 14.89
N ARG A 24 -5.14 2.31 13.57
CA ARG A 24 -6.25 2.06 12.64
C ARG A 24 -6.08 0.71 11.95
N ASP A 25 -7.17 -0.05 11.85
CA ASP A 25 -7.19 -1.33 11.14
C ASP A 25 -7.24 -1.08 9.62
N ILE A 26 -6.21 -1.56 8.91
CA ILE A 26 -6.08 -1.34 7.46
C ILE A 26 -7.16 -2.09 6.69
N ASP A 27 -7.50 -3.32 7.09
CA ASP A 27 -8.48 -4.14 6.37
C ASP A 27 -9.90 -3.55 6.50
N GLU A 28 -10.26 -3.07 7.69
CA GLU A 28 -11.53 -2.38 7.94
C GLU A 28 -11.63 -1.10 7.10
N GLU A 29 -10.60 -0.25 7.16
CA GLU A 29 -10.58 1.05 6.47
C GLU A 29 -10.60 0.89 4.94
N VAL A 30 -9.91 -0.13 4.40
CA VAL A 30 -9.92 -0.45 2.97
C VAL A 30 -11.29 -0.99 2.54
N ARG A 31 -11.92 -1.84 3.36
CA ARG A 31 -13.26 -2.40 3.09
C ARG A 31 -14.33 -1.33 3.10
N ASP A 32 -14.25 -0.36 4.01
CA ASP A 32 -15.18 0.77 4.07
C ASP A 32 -15.02 1.70 2.85
N LEU A 33 -13.79 1.86 2.34
CA LEU A 33 -13.50 2.68 1.17
C LEU A 33 -13.95 2.05 -0.15
N ILE A 34 -13.67 0.76 -0.36
CA ILE A 34 -13.82 0.08 -1.65
C ILE A 34 -15.04 -0.82 -1.63
N LYS A 35 -16.02 -0.52 -2.48
CA LYS A 35 -17.18 -1.38 -2.73
C LYS A 35 -16.79 -2.50 -3.70
N GLY A 36 -16.61 -3.71 -3.18
CA GLY A 36 -16.35 -4.90 -3.99
C GLY A 36 -15.15 -5.73 -3.52
N PRO A 37 -14.73 -6.73 -4.30
CA PRO A 37 -13.60 -7.57 -3.93
C PRO A 37 -12.30 -6.76 -3.95
N VAL A 38 -11.54 -6.86 -2.87
CA VAL A 38 -10.26 -6.16 -2.67
C VAL A 38 -9.20 -7.14 -2.20
N ARG A 39 -7.97 -6.93 -2.68
CA ARG A 39 -6.78 -7.66 -2.24
C ARG A 39 -5.77 -6.65 -1.70
N VAL A 40 -5.46 -6.74 -0.42
CA VAL A 40 -4.41 -5.93 0.20
C VAL A 40 -3.08 -6.68 0.07
N ALA A 41 -2.05 -6.01 -0.43
CA ALA A 41 -0.73 -6.59 -0.68
C ALA A 41 0.36 -5.53 -0.51
N THR A 42 1.63 -5.93 -0.52
CA THR A 42 2.77 -5.03 -0.58
C THR A 42 3.87 -5.59 -1.49
N LEU A 43 5.00 -4.89 -1.60
CA LEU A 43 6.16 -5.32 -2.37
C LEU A 43 7.28 -5.81 -1.45
N ASP A 44 8.11 -6.70 -1.96
CA ASP A 44 9.31 -7.19 -1.27
C ASP A 44 10.29 -6.06 -0.90
N MET A 45 10.36 -5.00 -1.71
CA MET A 45 11.12 -3.79 -1.39
C MET A 45 10.61 -3.06 -0.15
N VAL A 46 9.29 -2.99 0.05
CA VAL A 46 8.67 -2.39 1.24
C VAL A 46 9.00 -3.23 2.48
N GLU A 47 8.92 -4.56 2.37
CA GLU A 47 9.34 -5.46 3.45
C GLU A 47 10.81 -5.25 3.83
N ARG A 48 11.71 -5.19 2.84
CA ARG A 48 13.14 -4.93 3.07
C ARG A 48 13.39 -3.58 3.75
N GLU A 49 12.66 -2.53 3.35
CA GLU A 49 12.75 -1.24 3.99
C GLU A 49 12.29 -1.27 5.45
N LEU A 50 11.17 -1.93 5.74
CA LEU A 50 10.67 -2.12 7.10
C LEU A 50 11.65 -2.92 7.96
N GLN A 51 12.27 -3.97 7.42
CA GLN A 51 13.33 -4.73 8.11
C GLN A 51 14.51 -3.83 8.45
N ARG A 52 14.94 -2.97 7.52
CA ARG A 52 16.03 -2.02 7.75
C ARG A 52 15.67 -1.01 8.85
N LEU A 53 14.47 -0.41 8.80
CA LEU A 53 13.98 0.51 9.82
C LEU A 53 13.82 -0.18 11.18
N GLY A 54 13.36 -1.43 11.19
CA GLY A 54 13.18 -2.23 12.40
C GLY A 54 14.49 -2.62 13.11
N ARG A 55 15.66 -2.40 12.50
CA ARG A 55 16.96 -2.59 13.17
C ARG A 55 17.21 -1.54 14.26
N THR A 56 16.62 -0.36 14.15
CA THR A 56 16.75 0.72 15.16
C THR A 56 15.60 0.66 16.18
N ARG A 57 15.43 -0.50 16.84
CA ARG A 57 14.28 -0.82 17.71
C ARG A 57 14.04 0.15 18.87
N SER A 58 15.07 0.87 19.31
CA SER A 58 14.95 1.89 20.36
C SER A 58 14.20 3.17 19.91
N SER A 59 14.05 3.36 18.60
CA SER A 59 13.29 4.48 18.05
C SER A 59 11.82 4.14 17.89
N LYS A 60 10.94 5.15 18.05
CA LYS A 60 9.50 5.01 17.76
C LYS A 60 9.24 4.41 16.38
N THR A 61 9.95 4.92 15.37
CA THR A 61 9.87 4.44 13.98
C THR A 61 10.30 2.98 13.85
N GLY A 62 11.38 2.57 14.50
CA GLY A 62 11.84 1.18 14.49
C GLY A 62 10.84 0.22 15.14
N GLY A 63 10.21 0.64 16.24
CA GLY A 63 9.11 -0.10 16.87
C GLY A 63 7.90 -0.26 15.96
N LEU A 64 7.48 0.83 15.29
CA LEU A 64 6.38 0.80 14.32
C LEU A 64 6.71 -0.06 13.09
N ALA A 65 7.95 -0.04 12.61
CA ALA A 65 8.39 -0.88 11.50
C ALA A 65 8.36 -2.38 11.87
N GLY A 66 8.78 -2.72 13.09
CA GLY A 66 8.64 -4.09 13.62
C GLY A 66 7.18 -4.52 13.70
N ALA A 67 6.29 -3.65 14.21
CA ALA A 67 4.86 -3.92 14.25
C ALA A 67 4.24 -4.07 12.84
N ALA A 68 4.74 -3.33 11.85
CA ALA A 68 4.31 -3.46 10.46
C ALA A 68 4.69 -4.83 9.88
N LEU A 69 5.90 -5.33 10.11
CA LEU A 69 6.30 -6.67 9.68
C LEU A 69 5.42 -7.76 10.31
N GLU A 70 5.14 -7.66 11.61
CA GLU A 70 4.21 -8.58 12.28
C GLU A 70 2.77 -8.48 11.73
N LEU A 71 2.32 -7.28 11.35
CA LEU A 71 1.03 -7.10 10.69
C LEU A 71 1.00 -7.80 9.33
N LEU A 72 2.00 -7.58 8.47
CA LEU A 72 2.09 -8.23 7.15
C LEU A 72 2.01 -9.76 7.28
N LYS A 73 2.74 -10.31 8.26
CA LYS A 73 2.79 -11.75 8.54
C LYS A 73 1.48 -12.28 9.11
N SER A 74 0.94 -11.66 10.16
CA SER A 74 -0.26 -12.12 10.86
C SER A 74 -1.51 -12.07 9.98
N ARG A 75 -1.62 -11.05 9.13
CA ARG A 75 -2.70 -10.91 8.14
C ARG A 75 -2.46 -11.72 6.86
N LYS A 76 -1.26 -12.30 6.69
CA LYS A 76 -0.84 -13.04 5.50
C LYS A 76 -1.01 -12.21 4.22
N TYR A 77 -0.65 -10.93 4.27
CA TYR A 77 -0.68 -10.09 3.08
C TYR A 77 0.31 -10.63 2.04
N PRO A 78 -0.12 -10.81 0.78
CA PRO A 78 0.80 -11.18 -0.28
C PRO A 78 1.91 -10.14 -0.44
N ILE A 79 3.13 -10.63 -0.58
CA ILE A 79 4.30 -9.82 -0.90
C ILE A 79 4.66 -10.13 -2.35
N PHE A 80 4.51 -9.15 -3.23
CA PHE A 80 4.86 -9.30 -4.63
C PHE A 80 6.32 -8.93 -4.86
N ALA A 81 6.98 -9.65 -5.76
CA ALA A 81 8.29 -9.24 -6.24
C ALA A 81 8.14 -7.94 -7.06
N SER A 82 8.97 -6.94 -6.74
CA SER A 82 9.01 -5.68 -7.49
C SER A 82 9.39 -5.87 -8.96
N GLY A 83 10.17 -6.92 -9.26
CA GLY A 83 10.63 -7.24 -10.62
C GLY A 83 11.65 -6.24 -11.18
N VAL A 84 12.22 -5.39 -10.33
CA VAL A 84 13.20 -4.37 -10.70
C VAL A 84 14.42 -4.43 -9.78
N ASP A 85 15.60 -4.23 -10.37
CA ASP A 85 16.85 -4.10 -9.63
C ASP A 85 17.08 -2.62 -9.26
N THR A 86 16.46 -2.20 -8.17
CA THR A 86 16.61 -0.85 -7.62
C THR A 86 16.57 -0.89 -6.10
N SER A 87 17.30 0.01 -5.45
CA SER A 87 17.22 0.24 -4.02
C SER A 87 16.15 1.27 -3.63
N ASP A 88 15.57 1.96 -4.62
CA ASP A 88 14.55 2.98 -4.45
C ASP A 88 13.15 2.34 -4.40
N THR A 89 12.54 2.31 -3.21
CA THR A 89 11.19 1.79 -2.97
C THR A 89 10.14 2.51 -3.81
N ASP A 90 10.23 3.83 -3.96
CA ASP A 90 9.26 4.63 -4.72
C ASP A 90 9.34 4.27 -6.21
N ALA A 91 10.55 4.16 -6.75
CA ALA A 91 10.77 3.72 -8.12
C ALA A 91 10.21 2.32 -8.36
N ALA A 92 10.43 1.40 -7.42
CA ALA A 92 9.89 0.04 -7.49
C ALA A 92 8.36 0.01 -7.49
N ILE A 93 7.70 0.81 -6.63
CA ILE A 93 6.25 0.93 -6.59
C ILE A 93 5.71 1.49 -7.91
N LEU A 94 6.35 2.52 -8.48
CA LEU A 94 5.95 3.12 -9.75
C LEU A 94 6.07 2.11 -10.90
N SER A 95 7.22 1.45 -11.04
CA SER A 95 7.45 0.44 -12.09
C SER A 95 6.48 -0.75 -11.97
N PHE A 96 6.26 -1.26 -10.76
CA PHE A 96 5.30 -2.34 -10.52
C PHE A 96 3.88 -1.91 -10.91
N SER A 97 3.46 -0.70 -10.53
CA SER A 97 2.12 -0.19 -10.81
C SER A 97 1.85 0.04 -12.29
N LEU A 98 2.88 0.38 -13.07
CA LEU A 98 2.77 0.61 -14.52
C LEU A 98 2.76 -0.68 -15.35
N THR A 99 3.34 -1.76 -14.83
CA THR A 99 3.49 -3.04 -15.55
C THR A 99 2.35 -4.01 -15.28
N LYS A 100 1.54 -3.77 -14.24
CA LYS A 100 0.39 -4.61 -13.90
C LYS A 100 -0.82 -4.28 -14.78
N ASN A 101 -1.37 -5.33 -15.39
CA ASN A 101 -2.61 -5.27 -16.17
C ASN A 101 -3.89 -5.40 -15.32
N GLU A 102 -3.75 -5.61 -14.00
CA GLU A 102 -4.88 -5.75 -13.07
C GLU A 102 -5.22 -4.41 -12.42
N PRO A 103 -6.49 -4.16 -12.01
CA PRO A 103 -6.86 -2.97 -11.28
C PRO A 103 -6.04 -2.81 -10.00
N LEU A 104 -5.40 -1.65 -9.84
CA LEU A 104 -4.48 -1.38 -8.74
C LEU A 104 -4.65 0.05 -8.20
N ALA A 105 -4.49 0.19 -6.89
CA ALA A 105 -4.32 1.45 -6.19
C ALA A 105 -3.11 1.37 -5.26
N VAL A 106 -2.40 2.47 -5.07
CA VAL A 106 -1.25 2.55 -4.14
C VAL A 106 -1.66 3.33 -2.90
N ALA A 107 -1.43 2.78 -1.72
CA ALA A 107 -1.65 3.44 -0.45
C ALA A 107 -0.34 4.02 0.08
N THR A 108 -0.22 5.35 0.11
CA THR A 108 0.98 6.08 0.57
C THR A 108 0.59 7.38 1.27
N VAL A 109 1.41 7.84 2.22
CA VAL A 109 1.31 9.20 2.77
C VAL A 109 2.34 10.15 2.17
N ASP A 110 3.27 9.65 1.35
CA ASP A 110 4.29 10.47 0.72
C ASP A 110 3.69 11.37 -0.38
N ARG A 111 3.96 12.67 -0.26
CA ARG A 111 3.39 13.68 -1.17
C ARG A 111 4.02 13.60 -2.57
N LYS A 112 5.31 13.28 -2.67
CA LYS A 112 6.04 13.17 -3.94
C LYS A 112 5.57 11.94 -4.70
N LEU A 113 5.52 10.77 -4.05
CA LEU A 113 5.03 9.52 -4.64
C LEU A 113 3.57 9.66 -5.09
N ARG A 114 2.70 10.23 -4.24
CA ARG A 114 1.31 10.52 -4.64
C ARG A 114 1.21 11.40 -5.88
N THR A 115 2.06 12.42 -5.96
CA THR A 115 2.08 13.33 -7.13
C THR A 115 2.56 12.60 -8.39
N ALA A 116 3.58 11.74 -8.27
CA ALA A 116 4.09 10.93 -9.37
C ALA A 116 3.03 9.94 -9.89
N LEU A 117 2.39 9.19 -8.99
CA LEU A 117 1.31 8.26 -9.31
C LEU A 117 0.12 8.97 -9.98
N ALA A 118 -0.30 10.11 -9.44
CA ALA A 118 -1.40 10.89 -10.00
C ALA A 118 -1.11 11.37 -11.43
N LYS A 119 0.13 11.82 -11.72
CA LYS A 119 0.55 12.21 -13.08
C LYS A 119 0.47 11.05 -14.07
N LEU A 120 0.66 9.82 -13.61
CA LEU A 120 0.55 8.60 -14.40
C LEU A 120 -0.89 8.07 -14.48
N GLY A 121 -1.86 8.80 -13.91
CA GLY A 121 -3.26 8.37 -13.87
C GLY A 121 -3.54 7.23 -12.90
N LEU A 122 -2.57 6.88 -12.04
CA LEU A 122 -2.68 5.79 -11.09
C LEU A 122 -3.46 6.22 -9.82
N PRO A 123 -4.40 5.38 -9.36
CA PRO A 123 -5.18 5.64 -8.16
C PRO A 123 -4.32 5.61 -6.89
N VAL A 124 -4.52 6.60 -6.01
CA VAL A 124 -3.77 6.71 -4.76
C VAL A 124 -4.72 6.78 -3.57
N ILE A 125 -4.42 6.00 -2.53
CA ILE A 125 -5.15 5.95 -1.26
C ILE A 125 -4.34 6.65 -0.17
N CYS A 126 -4.98 7.51 0.62
CA CYS A 126 -4.36 8.20 1.75
C CYS A 126 -5.28 8.22 2.98
N PRO A 127 -4.73 8.18 4.22
CA PRO A 127 -5.51 8.37 5.43
C PRO A 127 -6.01 9.81 5.59
N MET A 128 -7.25 9.97 6.05
CA MET A 128 -7.79 11.25 6.53
C MET A 128 -7.27 11.57 7.94
N ARG A 129 -7.31 12.85 8.34
CA ARG A 129 -6.80 13.33 9.64
C ARG A 129 -7.45 12.69 10.88
N ARG A 130 -8.72 12.27 10.81
CA ARG A 130 -9.43 11.66 11.95
C ARG A 130 -9.60 10.15 11.77
N ARG A 131 -10.44 9.77 10.80
CA ARG A 131 -10.73 8.38 10.41
C ARG A 131 -11.16 8.37 8.93
N GLY A 132 -11.11 7.23 8.27
CA GLY A 132 -11.44 7.08 6.86
C GLY A 132 -10.23 7.22 5.94
N LEU A 133 -10.34 6.63 4.77
CA LEU A 133 -9.39 6.77 3.68
C LEU A 133 -10.00 7.64 2.56
N LEU A 134 -9.14 8.27 1.77
CA LEU A 134 -9.52 8.94 0.52
C LEU A 134 -8.82 8.27 -0.64
N ILE A 135 -9.51 8.18 -1.77
CA ILE A 135 -8.93 7.73 -3.04
C ILE A 135 -8.96 8.88 -4.07
N SER A 136 -7.80 9.16 -4.68
CA SER A 136 -7.63 10.29 -5.62
C SER A 136 -8.45 10.15 -6.91
N LYS A 137 -8.67 8.91 -7.34
CA LYS A 137 -9.48 8.56 -8.51
C LYS A 137 -10.27 7.30 -8.17
N LYS A 138 -11.59 7.30 -8.41
CA LYS A 138 -12.39 6.09 -8.21
C LYS A 138 -11.90 5.02 -9.19
N VAL A 139 -11.44 3.91 -8.63
CA VAL A 139 -11.25 2.67 -9.37
C VAL A 139 -12.50 1.87 -9.12
N SER A 140 -13.35 1.77 -10.12
CA SER A 140 -14.39 0.77 -10.06
C SER A 140 -13.69 -0.60 -10.21
N PRO A 141 -13.89 -1.58 -9.31
CA PRO A 141 -13.71 -2.96 -9.73
C PRO A 141 -14.56 -3.11 -10.98
N SER A 142 -13.97 -3.63 -12.06
CA SER A 142 -14.58 -3.64 -13.40
C SER A 142 -16.05 -4.05 -13.31
N SER A 143 -16.93 -3.05 -13.36
CA SER A 143 -18.37 -3.18 -13.27
C SER A 143 -18.89 -2.64 -14.60
N THR A 144 -19.26 -3.58 -15.45
CA THR A 144 -20.06 -3.52 -16.68
C THR A 144 -19.90 -2.28 -17.57
#